data_AF-A0A7S1SRI9-F1
#
_entry.id   AF-A0A7S1SRI9-F1
#
_cell.length_a   1.000
_cell.length_b   1.000
_cell.length_c   1.000
_cell.angle_alpha   90.00
_cell.angle_beta   90.00
_cell.angle_gamma   90.00
#
_symmetry.space_group_name_H-M   'P 1'
#
loop_
_entity.id
_entity.type
_entity.pdbx_description
1 polymer ?
#
loop_
_entity_poly.entity_id
_entity_poly.type
_entity_poly.pdbx_seq_one_letter_code
_entity_poly.pdbx_strand_id
1 'polypeptide(L)'
;VDANPPNLTRVWIIHGILMVVAFVFLLPIGTLLAHATRDLGPFWTLAHMVFQVTGLIFFLASFIYILVANELPSNWLSLPGEQYKHGKVGIAICAFILLQPILGGLFSFCPRPVRGEPVPFLRRAHELGHHLLGTLILVLAVFNLYYGMFVMFVVNQLVVGNWRVWVGVCSAFLMLWCFLLAVFERWMSWRRHMSEQGEQGGQERAVKAVGSPVKTPESPPRPEHLEEANGMMVKYRV
;
A
#
# COMPACT_ATOMS: atom_id res chain seq x y z
N VAL A 1 -8.66 -22.78 41.87
CA VAL A 1 -8.42 -21.90 40.71
C VAL A 1 -6.92 -21.88 40.53
N ASP A 2 -6.41 -22.85 39.79
CA ASP A 2 -4.98 -22.98 39.59
C ASP A 2 -4.55 -21.83 38.68
N ALA A 3 -3.74 -20.93 39.24
CA ALA A 3 -3.14 -19.85 38.50
C ALA A 3 -2.41 -20.45 37.29
N ASN A 4 -2.69 -19.95 36.09
CA ASN A 4 -1.93 -20.33 34.90
C ASN A 4 -0.43 -20.24 35.22
N PRO A 5 0.38 -21.24 34.85
CA PRO A 5 1.80 -21.20 35.14
C PRO A 5 2.38 -19.90 34.54
N PRO A 6 3.31 -19.23 35.24
CA PRO A 6 3.77 -17.87 34.91
C PRO A 6 4.40 -17.72 33.52
N ASN A 7 4.67 -18.83 32.82
CA ASN A 7 5.12 -18.86 31.44
C ASN A 7 4.00 -18.51 30.44
N LEU A 8 2.75 -18.93 30.66
CA LEU A 8 1.67 -18.82 29.67
C LEU A 8 1.21 -17.37 29.44
N THR A 9 1.08 -16.61 30.52
CA THR A 9 0.74 -15.18 30.45
C THR A 9 1.78 -14.40 29.64
N ARG A 10 3.07 -14.70 29.81
CA ARG A 10 4.14 -14.07 29.03
C ARG A 10 4.04 -14.42 27.55
N VAL A 11 3.75 -15.69 27.24
CA VAL A 11 3.55 -16.15 25.86
C VAL A 11 2.42 -15.36 25.20
N TRP A 12 1.27 -15.22 25.86
CA TRP A 12 0.13 -14.50 25.30
C TRP A 12 0.42 -13.01 25.10
N ILE A 13 1.12 -12.37 26.04
CA ILE A 13 1.53 -10.97 25.91
C ILE A 13 2.47 -10.79 24.70
N ILE A 14 3.51 -11.64 24.60
CA ILE A 14 4.46 -11.60 23.48
C ILE A 14 3.71 -11.81 22.16
N HIS A 15 2.80 -12.79 22.11
CA HIS A 15 1.97 -13.05 20.95
C HIS A 15 1.18 -11.81 20.52
N GLY A 16 0.43 -11.20 21.46
CA GLY A 16 -0.36 -9.99 21.21
C GLY A 16 0.50 -8.82 20.72
N ILE A 17 1.65 -8.58 21.35
CA ILE A 17 2.57 -7.49 20.94
C ILE A 17 3.08 -7.71 19.52
N LEU A 18 3.55 -8.92 19.19
CA LEU A 18 4.04 -9.21 17.85
C LEU A 18 2.93 -9.15 16.79
N MET A 19 1.70 -9.54 17.14
CA MET A 19 0.53 -9.39 16.27
C MET A 19 0.19 -7.92 15.99
N VAL A 20 0.28 -7.05 17.01
CA VAL A 20 0.14 -5.60 16.85
C VAL A 20 1.25 -5.05 15.94
N VAL A 21 2.51 -5.39 16.18
CA VAL A 21 3.65 -4.96 15.35
C VAL A 21 3.45 -5.34 13.89
N ALA A 22 3.02 -6.58 13.61
CA ALA A 22 2.74 -7.03 12.26
C ALA A 22 1.55 -6.29 11.63
N PHE A 23 0.34 -6.45 12.18
CA PHE A 23 -0.90 -6.05 11.51
C PHE A 23 -1.29 -4.58 11.68
N VAL A 24 -0.89 -3.94 12.78
CA VAL A 24 -1.23 -2.53 13.02
C VAL A 24 -0.17 -1.64 12.41
N PHE A 25 1.11 -2.00 12.49
CA PHE A 25 2.20 -1.12 12.09
C PHE A 25 2.85 -1.53 10.76
N LEU A 26 3.51 -2.70 10.68
CA LEU A 26 4.37 -3.04 9.54
C LEU A 26 3.59 -3.19 8.23
N LEU A 27 2.53 -4.01 8.20
CA LEU A 27 1.78 -4.24 6.95
C LEU A 27 1.10 -2.94 6.45
N PRO A 28 0.44 -2.13 7.30
CA PRO A 28 -0.13 -0.84 6.88
C PRO A 28 0.92 0.20 6.44
N ILE A 29 2.08 0.28 7.10
CA ILE A 29 3.16 1.16 6.64
C ILE A 29 3.64 0.74 5.24
N GLY A 30 3.78 -0.56 5.01
CA GLY A 30 4.15 -1.10 3.69
C GLY A 30 3.14 -0.76 2.59
N THR A 31 1.84 -0.72 2.88
CA THR A 31 0.84 -0.28 1.89
C THR A 31 0.89 1.23 1.67
N LEU A 32 1.06 2.02 2.73
CA LEU A 32 1.16 3.48 2.64
C LEU A 32 2.38 3.92 1.82
N LEU A 33 3.54 3.33 2.08
CA LEU A 33 4.77 3.60 1.32
C LEU A 33 4.63 3.23 -0.16
N ALA A 34 3.98 2.10 -0.46
CA ALA A 34 3.71 1.70 -1.84
C ALA A 34 2.89 2.75 -2.61
N HIS A 35 1.91 3.37 -1.94
CA HIS A 35 1.10 4.44 -2.53
C HIS A 35 1.90 5.74 -2.66
N ALA A 36 2.60 6.15 -1.61
CA ALA A 36 3.35 7.40 -1.58
C ALA A 36 4.51 7.43 -2.57
N THR A 37 5.08 6.26 -2.91
CA THR A 37 6.28 6.15 -3.76
C THR A 37 6.01 5.55 -5.13
N ARG A 38 4.74 5.41 -5.53
CA ARG A 38 4.33 4.77 -6.80
C ARG A 38 5.01 5.35 -8.05
N ASP A 39 5.34 6.65 -8.02
CA ASP A 39 6.01 7.36 -9.12
C ASP A 39 7.55 7.16 -9.14
N LEU A 40 8.14 6.58 -8.09
CA LEU A 40 9.60 6.41 -7.92
C LEU A 40 10.15 5.11 -8.57
N GLY A 41 9.51 4.61 -9.63
CA GLY A 41 9.99 3.45 -10.38
C GLY A 41 9.93 2.14 -9.59
N PRO A 42 10.98 1.30 -9.54
CA PRO A 42 10.93 0.00 -8.84
C PRO A 42 10.90 0.13 -7.31
N PHE A 43 11.20 1.31 -6.75
CA PHE A 43 11.31 1.52 -5.32
C PHE A 43 10.01 1.22 -4.57
N TRP A 44 8.85 1.56 -5.12
CA TRP A 44 7.56 1.31 -4.45
C TRP A 44 7.31 -0.18 -4.20
N THR A 45 7.67 -1.03 -5.17
CA THR A 45 7.48 -2.48 -5.05
C THR A 45 8.44 -3.06 -4.03
N LEU A 46 9.69 -2.59 -4.02
CA LEU A 46 10.69 -3.01 -3.03
C LEU A 46 10.29 -2.59 -1.61
N ALA A 47 9.95 -1.31 -1.42
CA ALA A 47 9.52 -0.78 -0.13
C ALA A 47 8.28 -1.53 0.39
N HIS A 48 7.29 -1.76 -0.48
CA HIS A 48 6.12 -2.57 -0.13
C HIS A 48 6.54 -3.97 0.33
N MET A 49 7.33 -4.68 -0.49
CA MET A 49 7.73 -6.06 -0.21
C MET A 49 8.51 -6.19 1.08
N VAL A 50 9.46 -5.28 1.36
CA VAL A 50 10.26 -5.30 2.60
C VAL A 50 9.33 -5.26 3.82
N PHE A 51 8.41 -4.30 3.89
CA PHE A 51 7.48 -4.19 5.02
C PHE A 51 6.49 -5.36 5.09
N GLN A 52 5.99 -5.86 3.96
CA GLN A 52 5.10 -7.03 3.95
C GLN A 52 5.81 -8.29 4.45
N VAL A 53 7.04 -8.54 4.00
CA VAL A 53 7.84 -9.70 4.42
C VAL A 53 8.23 -9.57 5.89
N THR A 54 8.67 -8.39 6.35
CA THR A 54 8.98 -8.19 7.77
C THR A 54 7.73 -8.39 8.63
N GLY A 55 6.58 -7.83 8.25
CA GLY A 55 5.32 -8.06 8.96
C GLY A 55 4.92 -9.53 8.99
N LEU A 56 5.08 -10.24 7.87
CA LEU A 56 4.82 -11.69 7.79
C LEU A 56 5.75 -12.50 8.71
N ILE A 57 7.02 -12.13 8.82
CA ILE A 57 7.97 -12.80 9.74
C ILE A 57 7.52 -12.62 11.20
N PHE A 58 7.16 -11.39 11.61
CA PHE A 58 6.67 -11.12 12.96
C PHE A 58 5.37 -11.88 13.25
N PHE A 59 4.45 -11.89 12.28
CA PHE A 59 3.21 -12.66 12.35
C PHE A 59 3.49 -14.16 12.55
N LEU A 60 4.30 -14.77 11.67
CA LEU A 60 4.58 -16.21 11.70
C LEU A 60 5.34 -16.60 12.97
N ALA A 61 6.33 -15.81 13.40
CA ALA A 61 7.05 -16.06 14.64
C ALA A 61 6.09 -16.05 15.84
N SER A 62 5.21 -15.05 15.91
CA SER A 62 4.17 -14.96 16.95
C SER A 62 3.17 -16.11 16.90
N PHE A 63 2.73 -16.49 15.70
CA PHE A 63 1.76 -17.55 15.47
C PHE A 63 2.34 -18.94 15.81
N ILE A 64 3.58 -19.21 15.43
CA ILE A 64 4.25 -20.46 15.79
C ILE A 64 4.52 -20.51 17.29
N TYR A 65 4.99 -19.42 17.88
CA TYR A 65 5.30 -19.36 19.31
C TYR A 65 4.07 -19.66 20.19
N ILE A 66 2.91 -19.06 19.89
CA ILE A 66 1.67 -19.31 20.64
C ILE A 66 1.17 -20.75 20.46
N LEU A 67 1.39 -21.38 19.30
CA LEU A 67 0.97 -22.76 19.03
C LEU A 67 1.84 -23.77 19.78
N VAL A 68 3.16 -23.58 19.76
CA VAL A 68 4.12 -24.46 20.44
C VAL A 68 3.96 -24.34 21.95
N ALA A 69 3.82 -23.13 22.48
CA ALA A 69 3.82 -22.88 23.92
C ALA A 69 2.49 -23.23 24.63
N ASN A 70 1.36 -23.29 23.92
CA ASN A 70 0.07 -23.63 24.53
C ASN A 70 -0.30 -25.11 24.42
N GLU A 71 0.51 -25.97 23.78
CA GLU A 71 0.18 -27.39 23.54
C GLU A 71 -1.28 -27.59 23.06
N LEU A 72 -1.67 -26.89 21.97
CA LEU A 72 -2.96 -26.96 21.26
C LEU A 72 -4.06 -27.86 21.91
N PRO A 73 -4.71 -27.46 23.00
CA PRO A 73 -5.76 -28.27 23.57
C PRO A 73 -7.06 -27.95 22.80
N SER A 74 -7.79 -29.00 22.42
CA SER A 74 -8.95 -28.95 21.51
C SER A 74 -10.08 -27.99 21.97
N ASN A 75 -10.10 -27.66 23.25
CA ASN A 75 -10.99 -26.71 23.89
C ASN A 75 -10.57 -25.23 23.70
N TRP A 76 -9.39 -24.89 23.21
CA TRP A 76 -9.02 -23.49 22.94
C TRP A 76 -9.51 -22.94 21.60
N LEU A 77 -10.00 -23.83 20.74
CA LEU A 77 -10.92 -23.44 19.68
C LEU A 77 -12.31 -23.08 20.23
N SER A 78 -12.59 -23.23 21.54
CA SER A 78 -13.93 -23.11 22.11
C SER A 78 -13.91 -22.81 23.63
N LEU A 79 -13.91 -21.55 24.07
CA LEU A 79 -14.27 -21.27 25.46
C LEU A 79 -15.73 -21.73 25.72
N PRO A 80 -16.03 -22.42 26.83
CA PRO A 80 -17.40 -22.78 27.17
C PRO A 80 -18.26 -21.51 27.28
N GLY A 81 -19.23 -21.35 26.38
CA GLY A 81 -20.13 -20.19 26.33
C GLY A 81 -19.72 -19.06 25.37
N GLU A 82 -18.56 -19.12 24.72
CA GLU A 82 -18.20 -18.10 23.70
C GLU A 82 -18.56 -18.54 22.28
N GLN A 83 -19.33 -17.71 21.59
CA GLN A 83 -19.71 -17.95 20.20
C GLN A 83 -18.57 -17.64 19.20
N TYR A 84 -17.64 -16.74 19.55
CA TYR A 84 -16.59 -16.29 18.64
C TYR A 84 -15.23 -16.91 18.94
N LYS A 85 -14.58 -17.46 17.91
CA LYS A 85 -13.40 -18.33 18.04
C LYS A 85 -12.16 -17.63 17.50
N HIS A 86 -11.52 -16.79 18.33
CA HIS A 86 -10.27 -16.06 18.02
C HIS A 86 -9.25 -16.90 17.26
N GLY A 87 -8.95 -18.11 17.77
CA GLY A 87 -7.97 -19.01 17.17
C GLY A 87 -8.36 -19.50 15.77
N LYS A 88 -9.65 -19.78 15.52
CA LYS A 88 -10.12 -20.21 14.19
C LYS A 88 -9.95 -19.09 13.15
N VAL A 89 -10.30 -17.87 13.53
CA VAL A 89 -10.12 -16.71 12.65
C VAL A 89 -8.65 -16.43 12.43
N GLY A 90 -7.81 -16.56 13.46
CA GLY A 90 -6.35 -16.47 13.35
C GLY A 90 -5.76 -17.48 12.35
N ILE A 91 -6.23 -18.73 12.36
CA ILE A 91 -5.81 -19.76 11.40
C ILE A 91 -6.25 -19.39 9.97
N ALA A 92 -7.48 -18.91 9.79
CA ALA A 92 -7.96 -18.47 8.48
C ALA A 92 -7.13 -17.28 7.94
N ILE A 93 -6.83 -16.30 8.79
CA ILE A 93 -5.92 -15.19 8.46
C ILE A 93 -4.54 -15.71 8.07
N CYS A 94 -3.99 -16.68 8.82
CA CYS A 94 -2.70 -17.31 8.52
C CYS A 94 -2.68 -17.93 7.12
N ALA A 95 -3.73 -18.66 6.74
CA ALA A 95 -3.85 -19.22 5.41
C ALA A 95 -3.89 -18.13 4.32
N PHE A 96 -4.71 -17.09 4.50
CA PHE A 96 -4.82 -16.01 3.52
C PHE A 96 -3.56 -15.17 3.41
N ILE A 97 -2.90 -14.83 4.51
CA ILE A 97 -1.68 -14.00 4.48
C ILE A 97 -0.49 -14.74 3.88
N LEU A 98 -0.43 -16.08 3.97
CA LEU A 98 0.57 -16.89 3.27
C LEU A 98 0.28 -17.01 1.77
N LEU A 99 -1.00 -17.08 1.39
CA LEU A 99 -1.41 -17.11 -0.01
C LEU A 99 -1.12 -15.78 -0.72
N GLN A 100 -1.26 -14.66 -0.02
CA GLN A 100 -1.13 -13.31 -0.55
C GLN A 100 0.22 -13.01 -1.26
N PRO A 101 1.41 -13.28 -0.68
CA PRO A 101 2.69 -13.07 -1.37
C PRO A 101 2.93 -14.07 -2.50
N ILE A 102 2.38 -15.29 -2.42
CA ILE A 102 2.48 -16.28 -3.51
C ILE A 102 1.71 -15.76 -4.74
N LEU A 103 0.46 -15.32 -4.54
CA LEU A 103 -0.34 -14.72 -5.60
C LEU A 103 0.27 -13.40 -6.08
N GLY A 104 0.79 -12.56 -5.18
CA GLY A 104 1.46 -11.32 -5.54
C GLY A 104 2.72 -11.53 -6.39
N GLY A 105 3.57 -12.47 -5.98
CA GLY A 105 4.84 -12.79 -6.65
C GLY A 105 4.64 -13.44 -8.02
N LEU A 106 3.74 -14.42 -8.12
CA LEU A 106 3.51 -15.18 -9.37
C LEU A 106 3.14 -14.28 -10.55
N PHE A 107 2.36 -13.23 -10.30
CA PHE A 107 1.90 -12.29 -11.34
C PHE A 107 2.74 -11.03 -11.43
N SER A 108 3.69 -10.81 -10.51
CA SER A 108 4.68 -9.74 -10.65
C SER A 108 5.61 -9.95 -11.86
N PHE A 109 5.72 -11.20 -12.35
CA PHE A 109 6.46 -11.57 -13.56
C PHE A 109 5.66 -11.37 -14.87
N CYS A 110 4.35 -11.09 -14.80
CA CYS A 110 3.59 -10.77 -16.01
C CYS A 110 4.05 -9.40 -16.56
N PRO A 111 4.25 -9.27 -17.89
CA PRO A 111 4.65 -8.01 -18.51
C PRO A 111 3.76 -6.85 -18.08
N ARG A 112 4.37 -5.71 -17.76
CA ARG A 112 3.60 -4.47 -17.56
C ARG A 112 3.21 -3.93 -18.93
N PRO A 113 1.96 -3.46 -19.12
CA PRO A 113 1.55 -2.86 -20.37
C PRO A 113 2.44 -1.65 -20.67
N VAL A 114 2.86 -1.52 -21.93
CA VAL A 114 3.58 -0.33 -22.41
C VAL A 114 2.61 0.85 -22.38
N ARG A 115 3.12 2.07 -22.15
CA ARG A 115 2.29 3.28 -22.09
C ARG A 115 1.46 3.41 -23.38
N GLY A 116 0.14 3.35 -23.25
CA GLY A 116 -0.82 3.42 -24.37
C GLY A 116 -1.48 2.09 -24.75
N GLU A 117 -0.99 0.96 -24.23
CA GLU A 117 -1.59 -0.35 -24.48
C GLU A 117 -2.67 -0.72 -23.45
N PRO A 118 -3.71 -1.46 -23.85
CA PRO A 118 -4.71 -1.95 -22.92
C PRO A 118 -4.09 -2.94 -21.93
N VAL A 119 -4.29 -2.69 -20.63
CA VAL A 119 -3.89 -3.64 -19.58
C VAL A 119 -4.61 -4.99 -19.80
N PRO A 120 -3.87 -6.12 -19.83
CA PRO A 120 -4.48 -7.44 -19.99
C PRO A 120 -5.53 -7.74 -18.92
N PHE A 121 -6.63 -8.40 -19.28
CA PHE A 121 -7.71 -8.75 -18.34
C PHE A 121 -7.20 -9.49 -17.11
N LEU A 122 -6.33 -10.49 -17.31
CA LEU A 122 -5.77 -11.29 -16.23
C LEU A 122 -4.97 -10.45 -15.22
N ARG A 123 -4.26 -9.41 -15.70
CA ARG A 123 -3.53 -8.49 -14.83
C ARG A 123 -4.48 -7.59 -14.04
N ARG A 124 -5.53 -7.06 -14.66
CA ARG A 124 -6.57 -6.30 -13.94
C ARG A 124 -7.25 -7.14 -12.87
N ALA A 125 -7.62 -8.38 -13.19
CA ALA A 125 -8.23 -9.32 -12.26
C ALA A 125 -7.29 -9.66 -11.10
N HIS A 126 -5.99 -9.85 -11.38
CA HIS A 126 -4.97 -10.06 -10.36
C HIS A 126 -4.80 -8.84 -9.45
N GLU A 127 -4.66 -7.64 -10.01
CA GLU A 127 -4.49 -6.41 -9.23
C GLU A 127 -5.70 -6.15 -8.31
N LEU A 128 -6.91 -6.37 -8.83
CA LEU A 128 -8.15 -6.28 -8.05
C LEU A 128 -8.20 -7.36 -6.95
N GLY A 129 -7.95 -8.62 -7.32
CA GLY A 129 -7.98 -9.75 -6.38
C GLY A 129 -6.95 -9.61 -5.26
N HIS A 130 -5.72 -9.21 -5.61
CA HIS A 130 -4.65 -8.95 -4.65
C HIS A 130 -5.03 -7.81 -3.69
N HIS A 131 -5.59 -6.72 -4.21
CA HIS A 131 -6.04 -5.61 -3.39
C HIS A 131 -7.19 -6.02 -2.45
N LEU A 132 -8.23 -6.68 -2.97
CA LEU A 132 -9.39 -7.12 -2.19
C LEU A 132 -9.00 -8.13 -1.10
N LEU A 133 -8.18 -9.13 -1.45
CA LEU A 133 -7.72 -10.13 -0.49
C LEU A 133 -6.86 -9.50 0.60
N GLY A 134 -5.96 -8.56 0.24
CA GLY A 134 -5.11 -7.85 1.20
C GLY A 134 -5.92 -7.01 2.19
N THR A 135 -6.92 -6.28 1.67
CA THR A 135 -7.85 -5.49 2.49
C THR A 135 -8.68 -6.38 3.41
N LEU A 136 -9.20 -7.51 2.90
CA LEU A 136 -9.94 -8.48 3.71
C LEU A 136 -9.09 -9.06 4.84
N ILE A 137 -7.85 -9.46 4.55
CA ILE A 137 -6.91 -9.96 5.56
C ILE A 137 -6.71 -8.92 6.66
N LEU A 138 -6.46 -7.66 6.29
CA LEU A 138 -6.22 -6.59 7.26
C LEU A 138 -7.44 -6.33 8.14
N VAL A 139 -8.64 -6.26 7.55
CA VAL A 139 -9.90 -6.06 8.29
C VAL A 139 -10.14 -7.21 9.27
N LEU A 140 -10.02 -8.46 8.82
CA LEU A 140 -10.18 -9.64 9.66
C LEU A 140 -9.14 -9.68 10.78
N ALA A 141 -7.88 -9.33 10.47
CA ALA A 141 -6.80 -9.32 11.45
C ALA A 141 -6.99 -8.25 12.52
N VAL A 142 -7.39 -7.04 12.14
CA VAL A 142 -7.72 -5.97 13.10
C VAL A 142 -8.87 -6.38 14.00
N PHE A 143 -9.95 -6.93 13.43
CA PHE A 143 -11.07 -7.44 14.23
C PHE A 143 -10.63 -8.55 15.19
N ASN A 144 -9.85 -9.52 14.70
CA ASN A 144 -9.36 -10.64 15.50
C ASN A 144 -8.39 -10.19 16.60
N LEU A 145 -7.61 -9.13 16.36
CA LEU A 145 -6.69 -8.52 17.30
C LEU A 145 -7.43 -7.82 18.45
N TYR A 146 -8.46 -7.02 18.15
CA TYR A 146 -9.30 -6.41 19.18
C TYR A 146 -10.06 -7.47 19.99
N TYR A 147 -10.56 -8.51 19.33
CA TYR A 147 -11.19 -9.63 20.03
C TYR A 147 -10.21 -10.36 20.96
N GLY A 148 -8.98 -10.63 20.50
CA GLY A 148 -7.94 -11.24 21.33
C GLY A 148 -7.59 -10.40 22.56
N MET A 149 -7.52 -9.07 22.40
CA MET A 149 -7.35 -8.15 23.53
C MET A 149 -8.55 -8.22 24.48
N PHE A 150 -9.78 -8.21 23.98
CA PHE A 150 -10.99 -8.34 24.81
C PHE A 150 -10.96 -9.62 25.66
N VAL A 151 -10.65 -10.77 25.05
CA VAL A 151 -10.54 -12.05 25.76
C VAL A 151 -9.43 -12.02 26.81
N MET A 152 -8.25 -11.49 26.48
CA MET A 152 -7.12 -11.43 27.40
C MET A 152 -7.40 -10.53 28.61
N PHE A 153 -7.94 -9.33 28.39
CA PHE A 153 -8.06 -8.30 29.42
C PHE A 153 -9.38 -8.33 30.18
N VAL A 154 -10.51 -8.60 29.49
CA VAL A 154 -11.84 -8.53 30.10
C VAL A 154 -12.26 -9.88 30.65
N VAL A 155 -12.12 -10.95 29.85
CA VAL A 155 -12.59 -12.28 30.24
C VAL A 155 -11.61 -12.92 31.23
N ASN A 156 -10.33 -12.94 30.88
CA ASN A 156 -9.35 -13.68 31.67
C ASN A 156 -8.65 -12.84 32.76
N GLN A 157 -8.82 -11.50 32.78
CA GLN A 157 -8.25 -10.58 33.79
C GLN A 157 -6.72 -10.71 33.96
N LEU A 158 -6.00 -11.09 32.90
CA LEU A 158 -4.62 -11.61 33.01
C LEU A 158 -3.53 -10.56 33.09
N VAL A 159 -3.83 -9.34 32.65
CA VAL A 159 -2.83 -8.28 32.50
C VAL A 159 -3.33 -7.06 33.25
N VAL A 160 -2.62 -6.73 34.32
CA VAL A 160 -2.90 -5.60 35.24
C VAL A 160 -2.58 -4.22 34.61
N GLY A 161 -2.31 -4.18 33.31
CA GLY A 161 -1.94 -2.98 32.56
C GLY A 161 -3.15 -2.27 31.95
N ASN A 162 -2.99 -0.99 31.63
CA ASN A 162 -4.06 -0.17 31.06
C ASN A 162 -4.33 -0.53 29.59
N TRP A 163 -5.06 -1.62 29.34
CA TRP A 163 -5.42 -2.11 28.00
C TRP A 163 -6.06 -1.04 27.10
N ARG A 164 -6.71 -0.04 27.72
CA ARG A 164 -7.29 1.11 27.02
C ARG A 164 -6.21 1.92 26.29
N VAL A 165 -5.00 1.99 26.83
CA VAL A 165 -3.86 2.65 26.17
C VAL A 165 -3.50 1.90 24.89
N TRP A 166 -3.39 0.57 24.93
CA TRP A 166 -3.08 -0.24 23.75
C TRP A 166 -4.16 -0.12 22.67
N VAL A 167 -5.44 -0.22 23.07
CA VAL A 167 -6.57 -0.01 22.15
C VAL A 167 -6.55 1.39 21.56
N GLY A 168 -6.28 2.42 22.38
CA GLY A 168 -6.17 3.81 21.94
C GLY A 168 -5.03 4.03 20.95
N VAL A 169 -3.84 3.50 21.23
CA VAL A 169 -2.67 3.60 20.34
C VAL A 169 -2.93 2.89 19.01
N CYS A 170 -3.47 1.67 19.03
CA CYS A 170 -3.78 0.93 17.81
C CYS A 170 -4.85 1.64 16.98
N SER A 171 -5.91 2.14 17.63
CA SER A 171 -6.99 2.87 16.97
C SER A 171 -6.49 4.17 16.36
N ALA A 172 -5.72 4.96 17.12
CA ALA A 172 -5.14 6.21 16.65
C ALA A 172 -4.21 5.99 15.45
N PHE A 173 -3.37 4.95 15.49
CA PHE A 173 -2.51 4.62 14.36
C PHE A 173 -3.30 4.21 13.11
N LEU A 174 -4.28 3.31 13.24
CA LEU A 174 -5.09 2.87 12.11
C LEU A 174 -5.93 4.01 11.52
N MET A 175 -6.47 4.89 12.37
CA MET A 175 -7.18 6.10 11.92
C MET A 175 -6.25 7.05 11.17
N LEU A 176 -5.04 7.27 11.68
CA LEU A 176 -4.03 8.08 11.01
C LEU A 176 -3.64 7.46 9.67
N TRP A 177 -3.43 6.15 9.61
CA TRP A 177 -3.13 5.43 8.38
C TRP A 177 -4.26 5.58 7.34
N CYS A 178 -5.52 5.36 7.73
CA CYS A 178 -6.69 5.57 6.87
C CYS A 178 -6.77 7.01 6.36
N PHE A 179 -6.55 7.98 7.25
CA PHE A 179 -6.54 9.40 6.91
C PHE A 179 -5.45 9.73 5.89
N LEU A 180 -4.22 9.27 6.12
CA LEU A 180 -3.11 9.48 5.20
C LEU A 180 -3.38 8.86 3.84
N LEU A 181 -3.89 7.63 3.79
CA LEU A 181 -4.28 7.00 2.51
C LEU A 181 -5.33 7.82 1.77
N ALA A 182 -6.39 8.27 2.45
CA ALA A 182 -7.43 9.09 1.84
C ALA A 182 -6.88 10.42 1.28
N VAL A 183 -5.99 11.08 2.03
CA VAL A 183 -5.30 12.30 1.59
C VAL A 183 -4.44 12.01 0.35
N PHE A 184 -3.65 10.93 0.36
CA PHE A 184 -2.79 10.55 -0.76
C PHE A 184 -3.60 10.23 -2.02
N GLU A 185 -4.67 9.44 -1.90
CA GLU A 185 -5.56 9.13 -3.03
C GLU A 185 -6.18 10.39 -3.62
N ARG A 186 -6.66 11.30 -2.76
CA ARG A 186 -7.25 12.56 -3.20
C ARG A 186 -6.21 13.43 -3.90
N TRP A 187 -5.01 13.56 -3.34
CA TRP A 187 -3.91 14.32 -3.93
C TRP A 187 -3.48 13.75 -5.30
N MET A 188 -3.31 12.43 -5.41
CA MET A 188 -2.96 11.77 -6.67
C MET A 188 -4.08 11.89 -7.72
N SER A 189 -5.34 11.81 -7.30
CA SER A 189 -6.48 12.06 -8.20
C SER A 189 -6.45 13.49 -8.74
N TRP A 190 -6.14 14.48 -7.91
CA TRP A 190 -6.06 15.87 -8.32
C TRP A 190 -4.90 16.13 -9.28
N ARG A 191 -3.71 15.56 -9.03
CA ARG A 191 -2.55 15.67 -9.93
C ARG A 191 -2.84 15.12 -11.33
N ARG A 192 -3.55 13.98 -11.44
CA ARG A 192 -3.91 13.38 -12.74
C ARG A 192 -4.85 14.27 -13.57
N HIS A 193 -5.86 14.85 -12.94
CA HIS A 193 -6.76 15.78 -13.64
C HIS A 193 -6.02 17.02 -14.15
N MET A 194 -5.05 17.55 -13.39
CA MET A 194 -4.25 18.70 -13.83
C MET A 194 -3.33 18.37 -15.02
N SER A 195 -2.75 17.17 -15.07
CA SER A 195 -1.96 16.75 -16.25
C SER A 195 -2.82 16.59 -17.50
N GLU A 196 -4.01 16.00 -17.38
CA GLU A 196 -4.93 15.80 -18.51
C GLU A 196 -5.43 17.14 -19.07
N GLN A 197 -5.78 18.09 -18.20
CA GLN A 197 -6.19 19.44 -18.61
C GLN A 197 -5.05 20.22 -19.28
N GLY A 198 -3.82 20.08 -18.80
CA GLY A 198 -2.64 20.69 -19.41
C GLY A 198 -2.35 20.16 -20.82
N GLU A 199 -2.46 18.84 -21.01
CA GLU A 199 -2.29 18.21 -22.33
C GLU A 199 -3.40 18.62 -23.32
N GLN A 200 -4.66 18.62 -22.88
CA GLN A 200 -5.79 19.06 -23.72
C GLN A 200 -5.68 20.55 -24.09
N GLY A 201 -5.35 21.42 -23.14
CA GLY A 201 -5.14 22.84 -23.40
C GLY A 201 -3.96 23.11 -24.34
N GLY A 202 -2.90 22.28 -24.27
CA GLY A 202 -1.77 22.32 -25.20
C GLY A 202 -2.17 21.90 -26.62
N GLN A 203 -2.92 20.81 -26.77
CA GLN A 203 -3.45 20.37 -28.07
C GLN A 203 -4.39 21.39 -28.69
N GLU A 204 -5.30 21.98 -27.92
CA GLU A 204 -6.24 22.99 -28.43
C GLU A 204 -5.52 24.25 -28.91
N ARG A 205 -4.47 24.70 -28.19
CA ARG A 205 -3.62 25.81 -28.63
C ARG A 205 -2.84 25.49 -29.90
N ALA A 206 -2.30 24.28 -30.02
CA ALA A 206 -1.59 23.84 -31.23
C ALA A 206 -2.52 23.80 -32.46
N VAL A 207 -3.74 23.28 -32.30
CA VAL A 207 -4.76 23.27 -33.37
C VAL A 207 -5.17 24.69 -33.77
N LYS A 208 -5.37 25.59 -32.81
CA LYS A 208 -5.67 27.02 -33.07
C LYS A 208 -4.51 27.74 -33.79
N ALA A 209 -3.26 27.39 -33.48
CA ALA A 209 -2.09 27.96 -34.14
C ALA A 209 -1.95 27.49 -35.60
N VAL A 210 -2.27 26.22 -35.89
CA VAL A 210 -2.24 25.67 -37.27
C VAL A 210 -3.42 26.15 -38.11
N GLY A 211 -4.60 26.33 -37.50
CA GLY A 211 -5.81 26.82 -38.18
C GLY A 211 -5.89 28.35 -38.33
N SER A 212 -4.98 29.11 -37.71
CA SER A 212 -4.91 30.56 -37.92
C SER A 212 -4.33 30.83 -39.32
N PRO A 213 -4.99 31.65 -40.16
CA PRO A 213 -4.47 31.98 -41.47
C PRO A 213 -3.07 32.56 -41.29
N VAL A 214 -2.08 31.89 -41.88
CA VAL A 214 -0.71 32.40 -41.97
C VAL A 214 -0.85 33.79 -42.57
N LYS A 215 -0.64 34.83 -41.76
CA LYS A 215 -0.36 36.16 -42.30
C LYS A 215 0.90 35.97 -43.12
N THR A 216 0.72 35.85 -44.44
CA THR A 216 1.83 35.96 -45.38
C THR A 216 2.62 37.18 -44.95
N PRO A 217 3.92 37.06 -44.63
CA PRO A 217 4.72 38.21 -44.30
C PRO A 217 4.50 39.22 -45.42
N GLU A 218 4.05 40.42 -45.06
CA GLU A 218 4.05 41.55 -45.99
C GLU A 218 5.41 41.54 -46.66
N SER A 219 5.39 41.48 -48.00
CA SER A 219 6.60 41.47 -48.80
C SER A 219 7.53 42.56 -48.26
N PRO A 220 8.79 42.23 -47.92
CA PRO A 220 9.71 43.24 -47.45
C PRO A 220 9.73 44.39 -48.47
N PRO A 221 9.71 45.66 -48.01
CA PRO A 221 9.76 46.80 -48.91
C PRO A 221 10.92 46.61 -49.87
N ARG A 222 10.61 46.72 -51.16
CA ARG A 222 11.57 46.58 -52.26
C ARG A 222 12.74 47.52 -51.95
N PRO A 223 13.98 47.03 -51.79
CA PRO A 223 15.11 47.90 -51.56
C PRO A 223 15.36 48.72 -52.83
N GLU A 224 14.98 49.99 -52.77
CA GLU A 224 15.51 51.00 -53.69
C GLU A 224 16.98 51.23 -53.32
N HIS A 225 17.84 50.92 -54.28
CA HIS A 225 19.25 51.33 -54.34
C HIS A 225 20.14 50.96 -53.15
N LEU A 226 20.83 49.81 -53.27
CA LEU A 226 22.18 49.69 -52.73
C LEU A 226 23.11 49.19 -53.82
N GLU A 227 23.93 50.13 -54.28
CA GLU A 227 25.11 49.94 -55.12
C GLU A 227 26.09 48.92 -54.52
N GLU A 228 26.85 48.36 -55.44
CA GLU A 228 27.97 47.45 -55.26
C GLU A 228 28.92 47.86 -54.12
N ALA A 229 29.19 46.93 -53.21
CA ALA A 229 30.45 46.93 -52.48
C ALA A 229 30.95 45.48 -52.31
N ASN A 230 32.04 45.22 -53.02
CA ASN A 230 32.84 44.01 -53.03
C ASN A 230 33.26 43.53 -51.64
N GLY A 231 33.19 42.21 -51.45
CA GLY A 231 34.27 41.41 -50.89
C GLY A 231 34.54 41.47 -49.38
N MET A 232 34.18 40.39 -48.66
CA MET A 232 35.17 39.62 -47.91
C MET A 232 34.58 38.30 -47.38
N MET A 233 35.29 37.22 -47.70
CA MET A 233 35.13 35.91 -47.07
C MET A 233 35.45 35.97 -45.59
N VAL A 234 34.63 35.33 -44.75
CA VAL A 234 35.11 34.76 -43.49
C VAL A 234 34.47 33.39 -43.27
N LYS A 235 35.32 32.36 -43.37
CA LYS A 235 35.09 31.00 -42.87
C LYS A 235 35.06 31.05 -41.34
N TYR A 236 34.08 30.40 -40.71
CA TYR A 236 34.31 29.78 -39.41
C TYR A 236 33.76 28.36 -39.37
N ARG A 237 34.66 27.49 -38.91
CA ARG A 237 34.56 26.07 -38.64
C ARG A 237 34.74 25.95 -37.13
N VAL A 238 33.80 25.33 -36.41
CA VAL A 238 34.02 24.32 -35.36
C VAL A 238 32.78 23.45 -35.31
#